data_AF-A0A6G0XWZ1-F1
#
_entry.id   AF-A0A6G0XWZ1-F1
#
_cell.length_a   1.000
_cell.length_b   1.000
_cell.length_c   1.000
_cell.angle_alpha   90.00
_cell.angle_beta   90.00
_cell.angle_gamma   90.00
#
_symmetry.space_group_name_H-M   'P 1'
#
loop_
_entity.id
_entity.type
_entity.pdbx_description
1 polymer ?
#
loop_
_entity_poly.entity_id
_entity_poly.type
_entity_poly.pdbx_seq_one_letter_code
_entity_poly.pdbx_strand_id
1 'polypeptide(L)'
;MAIYFPLAEQFTTQTEPSFCGLTTLVMCLNALRVDPGRPWKSAWRWYSEEMLDCCTSVAAVKEKGLSFNEFVALARCQGLAALETRATTEISLEAFRAAVCASCATSAEVLVVNYSRKTLDQTGDGHFSPIGGYHAESDLVLVMDVARFKYPPHWVSLPLLYRAMQQIDASSGLPRGFISLRIDTSADDAIAAASLSNIVISTTSSRATIR
;
A
#
# COMPACT_ATOMS: atom_id res chain seq x y z
N MET A 1 5.05 9.17 13.64
CA MET A 1 5.10 7.80 13.07
C MET A 1 3.83 7.06 13.47
N ALA A 2 2.65 7.61 13.20
CA ALA A 2 1.39 7.00 13.62
C ALA A 2 1.15 5.65 12.91
N ILE A 3 1.53 5.56 11.62
CA ILE A 3 1.41 4.35 10.82
C ILE A 3 2.27 3.17 11.28
N TYR A 4 3.31 3.41 12.10
CA TYR A 4 4.17 2.35 12.63
C TYR A 4 3.37 1.30 13.41
N PHE A 5 2.51 1.74 14.33
CA PHE A 5 1.78 0.85 15.23
C PHE A 5 0.86 -0.13 14.49
N PRO A 6 -0.05 0.32 13.59
CA PRO A 6 -0.86 -0.62 12.83
C PRO A 6 -0.02 -1.52 11.92
N LEU A 7 1.07 -1.03 11.30
CA LEU A 7 1.96 -1.89 10.50
C LEU A 7 2.70 -2.92 11.36
N ALA A 8 3.14 -2.56 12.57
CA ALA A 8 3.82 -3.46 13.49
C ALA A 8 2.90 -4.60 13.96
N GLU A 9 1.61 -4.30 14.21
CA GLU A 9 0.59 -5.34 14.48
C GLU A 9 0.47 -6.35 13.33
N GLN A 10 0.69 -5.92 12.09
CA GLN A 10 0.56 -6.74 10.89
C GLN A 10 1.88 -7.35 10.40
N PHE A 11 2.98 -7.07 11.08
CA PHE A 11 4.29 -7.32 10.50
C PHE A 11 4.56 -8.83 10.37
N THR A 12 4.58 -9.29 9.13
CA THR A 12 4.68 -10.71 8.77
C THR A 12 5.82 -10.96 7.79
N THR A 13 6.26 -12.21 7.72
CA THR A 13 7.34 -12.65 6.82
C THR A 13 6.72 -13.11 5.51
N GLN A 14 7.29 -12.69 4.37
CA GLN A 14 6.86 -13.21 3.06
C GLN A 14 7.02 -14.73 3.01
N THR A 15 5.96 -15.45 2.62
CA THR A 15 5.97 -16.92 2.68
C THR A 15 6.80 -17.56 1.57
N GLU A 16 6.95 -16.87 0.44
CA GLU A 16 7.79 -17.28 -0.69
C GLU A 16 8.81 -16.19 -1.03
N PRO A 17 10.00 -16.52 -1.58
CA PRO A 17 11.02 -15.53 -1.95
C PRO A 17 10.54 -14.43 -2.92
N SER A 18 9.55 -14.73 -3.76
CA SER A 18 8.95 -13.81 -4.73
C SER A 18 7.75 -13.02 -4.20
N PHE A 19 7.27 -13.31 -2.99
CA PHE A 19 6.01 -12.76 -2.46
C PHE A 19 6.11 -11.38 -1.80
N CYS A 20 7.27 -10.73 -1.79
CA CYS A 20 7.42 -9.43 -1.13
C CYS A 20 6.31 -8.41 -1.46
N GLY A 21 5.82 -8.37 -2.71
CA GLY A 21 4.68 -7.54 -3.11
C GLY A 21 3.36 -7.97 -2.44
N LEU A 22 3.03 -9.26 -2.44
CA LEU A 22 1.81 -9.78 -1.80
C LEU A 22 1.84 -9.54 -0.29
N THR A 23 2.95 -9.89 0.36
CA THR A 23 3.11 -9.70 1.81
C THR A 23 2.96 -8.25 2.20
N THR A 24 3.59 -7.35 1.43
CA THR A 24 3.49 -5.91 1.64
C THR A 24 2.05 -5.44 1.53
N LEU A 25 1.33 -5.89 0.50
CA LEU A 25 -0.08 -5.50 0.32
C LEU A 25 -0.99 -6.08 1.42
N VAL A 26 -0.79 -7.32 1.84
CA VAL A 26 -1.49 -7.93 2.98
C VAL A 26 -1.29 -7.11 4.26
N MET A 27 -0.04 -6.70 4.54
CA MET A 27 0.25 -5.83 5.67
C MET A 27 -0.52 -4.50 5.58
N CYS A 28 -0.53 -3.88 4.40
CA CYS A 28 -1.21 -2.61 4.19
C CYS A 28 -2.73 -2.74 4.36
N LEU A 29 -3.35 -3.76 3.76
CA LEU A 29 -4.78 -4.01 3.83
C LEU A 29 -5.24 -4.23 5.28
N ASN A 30 -4.53 -5.08 6.02
CA ASN A 30 -4.87 -5.35 7.43
C ASN A 30 -4.59 -4.12 8.32
N ALA A 31 -3.52 -3.36 8.06
CA ALA A 31 -3.19 -2.14 8.82
C ALA A 31 -4.25 -1.04 8.60
N LEU A 32 -4.76 -0.92 7.37
CA LEU A 32 -5.86 -0.05 6.99
C LEU A 32 -7.24 -0.62 7.36
N ARG A 33 -7.31 -1.81 7.97
CA ARG A 33 -8.56 -2.47 8.40
C ARG A 33 -9.54 -2.70 7.24
N VAL A 34 -9.04 -2.98 6.04
CA VAL A 34 -9.90 -3.36 4.91
C VAL A 34 -10.51 -4.73 5.17
N ASP A 35 -11.83 -4.84 4.96
CA ASP A 35 -12.55 -6.09 5.10
C ASP A 35 -12.42 -6.92 3.81
N PRO A 36 -11.83 -8.13 3.84
CA PRO A 36 -11.72 -8.98 2.66
C PRO A 36 -13.06 -9.49 2.13
N GLY A 37 -14.17 -9.30 2.86
CA GLY A 37 -15.50 -9.74 2.46
C GLY A 37 -15.69 -11.26 2.46
N ARG A 38 -14.63 -12.02 2.77
CA ARG A 38 -14.63 -13.49 2.86
C ARG A 38 -13.85 -13.98 4.08
N PRO A 39 -14.19 -15.16 4.64
CA PRO A 39 -13.46 -15.72 5.77
C PRO A 39 -12.01 -16.09 5.44
N TRP A 40 -11.12 -15.88 6.40
CA TRP A 40 -9.75 -16.42 6.42
C TRP A 40 -9.68 -17.75 7.16
N LYS A 41 -10.13 -17.76 8.41
CA LYS A 41 -10.12 -18.92 9.29
C LYS A 41 -11.39 -18.96 10.13
N SER A 42 -12.24 -19.96 9.89
CA SER A 42 -13.55 -20.06 10.54
C SER A 42 -14.37 -18.78 10.35
N ALA A 43 -14.84 -18.12 11.41
CA ALA A 43 -15.59 -16.87 11.33
C ALA A 43 -14.71 -15.62 11.15
N TRP A 44 -13.38 -15.73 11.26
CA TRP A 44 -12.47 -14.58 11.20
C TRP A 44 -12.18 -14.16 9.77
N ARG A 45 -12.22 -12.85 9.52
CA ARG A 45 -11.90 -12.22 8.23
C ARG A 45 -10.61 -11.43 8.37
N TRP A 46 -9.62 -11.78 7.56
CA TRP A 46 -8.28 -11.19 7.61
C TRP A 46 -7.56 -11.48 6.29
N TYR A 47 -6.75 -10.56 5.80
CA TYR A 47 -5.99 -10.84 4.59
C TYR A 47 -4.82 -11.79 4.85
N SER A 48 -4.66 -12.75 3.93
CA SER A 48 -3.45 -13.54 3.72
C SER A 48 -3.04 -13.46 2.25
N GLU A 49 -1.80 -13.84 1.94
CA GLU A 49 -1.27 -13.73 0.56
C GLU A 49 -2.06 -14.58 -0.44
N GLU A 50 -2.60 -15.72 0.00
CA GLU A 50 -3.42 -16.62 -0.82
C GLU A 50 -4.75 -15.97 -1.27
N MET A 51 -5.20 -14.92 -0.59
CA MET A 51 -6.42 -14.19 -0.95
C MET A 51 -6.19 -13.14 -2.05
N LEU A 52 -4.96 -12.92 -2.48
CA LEU A 52 -4.61 -11.89 -3.44
C LEU A 52 -4.49 -12.49 -4.84
N ASP A 53 -5.59 -13.05 -5.33
CA ASP A 53 -5.71 -13.80 -6.59
C ASP A 53 -6.42 -13.03 -7.72
N CYS A 54 -6.68 -11.74 -7.52
CA CYS A 54 -7.25 -10.84 -8.53
C CYS A 54 -6.16 -10.25 -9.46
N CYS A 55 -6.47 -10.01 -10.74
CA CYS A 55 -5.57 -9.45 -11.77
C CYS A 55 -4.34 -10.31 -12.13
N THR A 56 -3.79 -11.09 -11.21
CA THR A 56 -2.66 -12.00 -11.42
C THR A 56 -2.80 -13.17 -10.45
N SER A 57 -2.59 -14.40 -10.92
CA SER A 57 -2.70 -15.57 -10.06
C SER A 57 -1.51 -15.66 -9.10
N VAL A 58 -1.76 -16.16 -7.88
CA VAL A 58 -0.71 -16.41 -6.88
C VAL A 58 0.41 -17.31 -7.44
N ALA A 59 0.07 -18.27 -8.31
CA ALA A 59 1.04 -19.13 -8.99
C ALA A 59 1.98 -18.33 -9.91
N ALA A 60 1.45 -17.38 -10.69
CA ALA A 60 2.27 -16.51 -11.53
C ALA A 60 3.15 -15.59 -10.67
N VAL A 61 2.61 -15.05 -9.57
CA VAL A 61 3.42 -14.25 -8.63
C VAL A 61 4.53 -15.09 -8.00
N LYS A 62 4.30 -16.37 -7.73
CA LYS A 62 5.33 -17.26 -7.17
C LYS A 62 6.52 -17.41 -8.12
N GLU A 63 6.26 -17.46 -9.41
CA GLU A 63 7.30 -17.63 -10.44
C GLU A 63 8.11 -16.34 -10.67
N LYS A 64 7.44 -15.20 -10.85
CA LYS A 64 8.08 -13.95 -11.32
C LYS A 64 8.02 -12.77 -10.34
N GLY A 65 7.31 -12.89 -9.23
CA GLY A 65 6.98 -11.77 -8.35
C GLY A 65 5.91 -10.85 -8.95
N LEU A 66 5.69 -9.70 -8.31
CA LEU A 66 4.82 -8.64 -8.80
C LEU A 66 5.65 -7.52 -9.44
N SER A 67 5.24 -7.08 -10.62
CA SER A 67 5.64 -5.76 -11.13
C SER A 67 4.92 -4.64 -10.37
N PHE A 68 5.45 -3.42 -10.49
CA PHE A 68 4.85 -2.23 -9.88
C PHE A 68 3.41 -1.98 -10.35
N ASN A 69 3.11 -2.20 -11.64
CA ASN A 69 1.74 -2.02 -12.15
C ASN A 69 0.80 -3.12 -11.66
N GLU A 70 1.27 -4.37 -11.58
CA GLU A 70 0.46 -5.47 -11.01
C GLU A 70 0.17 -5.23 -9.52
N PHE A 71 1.12 -4.70 -8.75
CA PHE A 71 0.89 -4.31 -7.35
C PHE A 71 -0.24 -3.26 -7.26
N VAL A 72 -0.18 -2.20 -8.07
CA VAL A 72 -1.20 -1.13 -8.08
C VAL A 72 -2.57 -1.68 -8.48
N ALA A 73 -2.64 -2.49 -9.53
CA ALA A 73 -3.89 -3.10 -9.99
C ALA A 73 -4.50 -4.00 -8.92
N LEU A 74 -3.68 -4.81 -8.26
CA LEU A 74 -4.10 -5.68 -7.17
C LEU A 74 -4.59 -4.88 -5.96
N ALA A 75 -3.88 -3.81 -5.56
CA ALA A 75 -4.33 -2.94 -4.48
C ALA A 75 -5.70 -2.31 -4.77
N ARG A 76 -5.91 -1.79 -5.98
CA ARG A 76 -7.20 -1.26 -6.43
C ARG A 76 -8.29 -2.32 -6.44
N CYS A 77 -7.99 -3.55 -6.86
CA CYS A 77 -8.96 -4.65 -6.82
C CYS A 77 -9.41 -5.00 -5.39
N GLN A 78 -8.60 -4.69 -4.38
CA GLN A 78 -8.95 -4.89 -2.96
C GLN A 78 -9.62 -3.65 -2.32
N GLY A 79 -10.09 -2.68 -3.13
CA GLY A 79 -10.82 -1.51 -2.62
C GLY A 79 -9.93 -0.41 -2.03
N LEU A 80 -8.63 -0.40 -2.35
CA LEU A 80 -7.74 0.69 -2.00
C LEU A 80 -7.65 1.72 -3.14
N ALA A 81 -7.69 3.00 -2.78
CA ALA A 81 -7.18 4.04 -3.65
C ALA A 81 -5.64 3.98 -3.60
N ALA A 82 -5.04 3.68 -4.75
CA ALA A 82 -3.60 3.59 -4.92
C ALA A 82 -3.10 4.74 -5.81
N LEU A 83 -2.42 5.71 -5.21
CA LEU A 83 -1.75 6.80 -5.92
C LEU A 83 -0.29 6.40 -6.16
N GLU A 84 -0.01 6.01 -7.39
CA GLU A 84 1.28 5.53 -7.84
C GLU A 84 2.18 6.68 -8.32
N THR A 85 3.45 6.63 -7.96
CA THR A 85 4.45 7.60 -8.43
C THR A 85 5.72 6.88 -8.81
N ARG A 86 6.07 6.96 -10.08
CA ARG A 86 7.34 6.45 -10.60
C ARG A 86 8.45 7.45 -10.25
N ALA A 87 9.60 6.94 -9.80
CA ALA A 87 10.76 7.77 -9.46
C ALA A 87 11.51 8.18 -10.73
N THR A 88 10.83 8.90 -11.64
CA THR A 88 11.44 9.56 -12.79
C THR A 88 12.23 10.80 -12.34
N THR A 89 12.91 11.45 -13.27
CA THR A 89 13.59 12.74 -13.01
C THR A 89 12.64 13.89 -12.71
N GLU A 90 11.33 13.72 -12.92
CA GLU A 90 10.31 14.76 -12.70
C GLU A 90 9.91 14.86 -11.22
N ILE A 91 10.07 13.77 -10.46
CA ILE A 91 9.73 13.72 -9.04
C ILE A 91 10.96 14.08 -8.23
N SER A 92 10.92 15.17 -7.48
CA SER A 92 12.04 15.59 -6.63
C SER A 92 12.18 14.73 -5.37
N LEU A 93 13.39 14.73 -4.80
CA LEU A 93 13.64 14.15 -3.47
C LEU A 93 12.70 14.74 -2.41
N GLU A 94 12.43 16.05 -2.50
CA GLU A 94 11.54 16.74 -1.55
C GLU A 94 10.07 16.33 -1.71
N ALA A 95 9.62 16.03 -2.93
CA ALA A 95 8.30 15.47 -3.14
C ALA A 95 8.17 14.07 -2.50
N PHE A 96 9.20 13.23 -2.63
CA PHE A 96 9.23 11.94 -1.93
C PHE A 96 9.27 12.10 -0.41
N ARG A 97 10.07 13.04 0.11
CA ARG A 97 10.11 13.38 1.53
C ARG A 97 8.74 13.80 2.05
N ALA A 98 8.03 14.65 1.31
CA ALA A 98 6.69 15.08 1.66
C ALA A 98 5.71 13.89 1.73
N ALA A 99 5.76 12.96 0.77
CA ALA A 99 4.94 11.75 0.78
C ALA A 99 5.24 10.84 2.00
N VAL A 100 6.51 10.67 2.35
CA VAL A 100 6.94 9.93 3.55
C VAL A 100 6.40 10.60 4.82
N CYS A 101 6.52 11.92 4.92
CA CYS A 101 6.02 12.68 6.07
C CYS A 101 4.50 12.56 6.21
N ALA A 102 3.76 12.69 5.10
CA ALA A 102 2.30 12.60 5.09
C ALA A 102 1.81 11.23 5.58
N SER A 103 2.35 10.13 5.06
CA SER A 103 2.00 8.79 5.51
C SER A 103 2.39 8.55 6.97
N CYS A 104 3.53 9.07 7.43
CA CYS A 104 3.97 8.90 8.82
C CYS A 104 3.19 9.74 9.85
N ALA A 105 2.42 10.74 9.39
CA ALA A 105 1.65 11.66 10.23
C ALA A 105 0.31 11.08 10.67
N THR A 106 -0.25 10.13 9.92
CA THR A 106 -1.57 9.52 10.22
C THR A 106 -1.47 7.99 10.24
N SER A 107 -2.59 7.33 10.54
CA SER A 107 -2.75 5.88 10.39
C SER A 107 -3.67 5.50 9.23
N ALA A 108 -4.10 6.48 8.42
CA ALA A 108 -5.08 6.29 7.34
C ALA A 108 -4.44 6.11 5.95
N GLU A 109 -3.12 6.31 5.86
CA GLU A 109 -2.35 6.23 4.62
C GLU A 109 -1.06 5.45 4.85
N VAL A 110 -0.83 4.41 4.04
CA VAL A 110 0.42 3.65 4.03
C VAL A 110 1.19 3.97 2.76
N LEU A 111 2.43 4.43 2.92
CA LEU A 111 3.37 4.56 1.81
C LEU A 111 4.11 3.23 1.61
N VAL A 112 4.03 2.69 0.40
CA VAL A 112 4.78 1.51 -0.03
C VAL A 112 5.87 1.94 -1.00
N VAL A 113 7.08 1.40 -0.82
CA VAL A 113 8.20 1.62 -1.74
C VAL A 113 8.49 0.38 -2.55
N ASN A 114 8.75 0.57 -3.84
CA ASN A 114 9.39 -0.40 -4.71
C ASN A 114 10.79 0.11 -5.06
N TYR A 115 11.82 -0.62 -4.63
CA TYR A 115 13.20 -0.13 -4.72
C TYR A 115 14.16 -1.26 -5.11
N SER A 116 15.36 -0.90 -5.57
CA SER A 116 16.44 -1.85 -5.82
C SER A 116 17.30 -2.01 -4.56
N ARG A 117 17.38 -3.25 -4.05
CA ARG A 117 18.28 -3.61 -2.95
C ARG A 117 19.76 -3.39 -3.27
N LYS A 118 20.15 -3.47 -4.55
CA LYS A 118 21.54 -3.24 -4.99
C LYS A 118 22.03 -1.85 -4.60
N THR A 119 21.18 -0.83 -4.67
CA THR A 119 21.54 0.54 -4.29
C THR A 119 21.78 0.69 -2.78
N LEU A 120 21.23 -0.21 -1.96
CA LEU A 120 21.41 -0.25 -0.51
C LEU A 120 22.50 -1.26 -0.09
N ASP A 121 23.29 -1.79 -1.04
CA ASP A 121 24.25 -2.88 -0.82
C ASP A 121 23.62 -4.13 -0.18
N GLN A 122 22.34 -4.35 -0.45
CA GLN A 122 21.58 -5.52 0.00
C GLN A 122 21.54 -6.58 -1.10
N THR A 123 21.55 -7.86 -0.69
CA THR A 123 21.47 -9.00 -1.62
C THR A 123 20.11 -9.02 -2.31
N GLY A 124 20.08 -9.39 -3.59
CA GLY A 124 18.89 -9.38 -4.42
C GLY A 124 18.72 -8.06 -5.18
N ASP A 125 17.55 -7.83 -5.76
CA ASP A 125 17.29 -6.61 -6.53
C ASP A 125 15.95 -5.99 -6.15
N GLY A 126 14.91 -6.11 -7.00
CA GLY A 126 13.61 -5.49 -6.77
C GLY A 126 12.96 -6.00 -5.48
N HIS A 127 12.42 -5.06 -4.70
CA HIS A 127 11.71 -5.37 -3.46
C HIS A 127 10.55 -4.40 -3.21
N PHE A 128 9.51 -4.87 -2.53
CA PHE A 128 8.42 -4.05 -1.99
C PHE A 128 8.43 -4.13 -0.47
N SER A 129 8.20 -3.01 0.19
CA SER A 129 7.93 -2.97 1.64
C SER A 129 7.22 -1.67 2.03
N PRO A 130 6.43 -1.66 3.11
CA PRO A 130 5.81 -0.45 3.62
C PRO A 130 6.80 0.41 4.43
N ILE A 131 6.57 1.72 4.43
CA ILE A 131 7.28 2.67 5.28
C ILE A 131 6.56 2.76 6.63
N GLY A 132 7.30 2.46 7.69
CA GLY A 132 6.78 2.51 9.07
C GLY A 132 7.02 3.85 9.77
N GLY A 133 7.99 4.65 9.32
CA GLY A 133 8.39 5.85 10.06
C GLY A 133 9.39 6.74 9.34
N TYR A 134 9.51 7.97 9.84
CA TYR A 134 10.44 8.99 9.36
C TYR A 134 11.08 9.70 10.54
N HIS A 135 12.41 9.75 10.54
CA HIS A 135 13.23 10.41 11.53
C HIS A 135 13.83 11.68 10.93
N ALA A 136 13.25 12.84 11.28
CA ALA A 136 13.55 14.11 10.62
C ALA A 136 14.98 14.62 10.85
N GLU A 137 15.53 14.45 12.06
CA GLU A 137 16.86 15.00 12.40
C GLU A 137 17.98 14.32 11.61
N SER A 138 17.88 13.01 11.40
CA SER A 138 18.91 12.23 10.68
C SER A 138 18.53 11.92 9.23
N ASP A 139 17.38 12.42 8.77
CA ASP A 139 16.83 12.14 7.45
C ASP A 139 16.76 10.63 7.10
N LEU A 140 16.14 9.86 8.00
CA LEU A 140 16.01 8.40 7.86
C LEU A 140 14.56 7.97 7.70
N VAL A 141 14.35 6.93 6.91
CA VAL A 141 13.07 6.27 6.69
C VAL A 141 13.15 4.84 7.23
N LEU A 142 12.15 4.42 7.99
CA LEU A 142 12.05 3.05 8.49
C LEU A 142 11.34 2.18 7.45
N VAL A 143 12.08 1.27 6.82
CA VAL A 143 11.53 0.25 5.92
C VAL A 143 11.15 -0.98 6.75
N MET A 144 9.88 -1.36 6.70
CA MET A 144 9.36 -2.56 7.37
C MET A 144 9.57 -3.79 6.47
N ASP A 145 10.83 -4.20 6.29
CA ASP A 145 11.24 -5.23 5.33
C ASP A 145 10.50 -6.57 5.55
N VAL A 146 9.69 -6.96 4.57
CA VAL A 146 8.86 -8.19 4.65
C VAL A 146 9.68 -9.47 4.43
N ALA A 147 10.90 -9.38 3.89
CA ALA A 147 11.86 -10.48 3.82
C ALA A 147 12.59 -10.65 5.16
N ARG A 148 11.84 -10.83 6.25
CA ARG A 148 12.33 -10.84 7.64
C ARG A 148 13.37 -11.93 7.94
N PHE A 149 13.38 -13.00 7.14
CA PHE A 149 14.42 -14.04 7.22
C PHE A 149 15.79 -13.54 6.72
N LYS A 150 15.85 -12.37 6.09
CA LYS A 150 17.03 -11.83 5.43
C LYS A 150 17.45 -10.48 6.01
N TYR A 151 16.52 -9.56 6.22
CA TYR A 151 16.80 -8.27 6.85
C TYR A 151 15.72 -7.91 7.88
N PRO A 152 16.10 -7.32 9.03
CA PRO A 152 15.14 -6.74 9.95
C PRO A 152 14.55 -5.44 9.38
N PRO A 153 13.50 -4.87 10.01
CA PRO A 153 13.22 -3.45 9.82
C PRO A 153 14.47 -2.62 10.02
N HIS A 154 14.72 -1.70 9.11
CA HIS A 154 15.94 -0.92 9.12
C HIS A 154 15.68 0.52 8.71
N TRP A 155 16.48 1.41 9.28
CA TRP A 155 16.52 2.80 8.91
C TRP A 155 17.45 2.98 7.71
N VAL A 156 16.97 3.66 6.67
CA VAL A 156 17.74 4.00 5.48
C VAL A 156 17.69 5.50 5.25
N SER A 157 18.79 6.08 4.78
CA SER A 157 18.83 7.46 4.33
C SER A 157 17.75 7.70 3.26
N LEU A 158 16.92 8.73 3.45
CA LEU A 158 15.85 9.06 2.49
C LEU A 158 16.41 9.34 1.09
N PRO A 159 17.49 10.13 0.90
CA PRO A 159 18.17 10.27 -0.40
C PRO A 159 18.62 8.95 -1.02
N LEU A 160 19.12 8.00 -0.21
CA LEU A 160 19.57 6.70 -0.70
C LEU A 160 18.40 5.85 -1.17
N LEU A 161 17.32 5.79 -0.39
CA LEU A 161 16.10 5.08 -0.77
C LEU A 161 15.47 5.69 -2.02
N TYR A 162 15.46 7.01 -2.14
CA TYR A 162 15.02 7.72 -3.35
C TYR A 162 15.82 7.27 -4.59
N ARG A 163 17.16 7.26 -4.51
CA ARG A 163 18.02 6.75 -5.60
C ARG A 163 17.76 5.27 -5.92
N ALA A 164 17.42 4.47 -4.92
CA ALA A 164 17.10 3.05 -5.09
C ALA A 164 15.77 2.84 -5.85
N MET A 165 14.82 3.75 -5.70
CA MET A 165 13.57 3.75 -6.48
C MET A 165 13.80 4.22 -7.93
N GLN A 166 14.77 5.10 -8.18
CA GLN A 166 15.11 5.57 -9.53
C GLN A 166 15.72 4.48 -10.42
N GLN A 167 16.19 3.37 -9.83
CA GLN A 167 16.73 2.25 -10.62
C GLN A 167 15.66 1.67 -11.54
N ILE A 168 16.05 1.35 -12.77
CA ILE A 168 15.18 0.71 -13.77
C ILE A 168 14.91 -0.74 -13.36
N ASP A 169 13.65 -1.13 -13.39
CA ASP A 169 13.22 -2.52 -13.29
C ASP A 169 13.30 -3.15 -14.69
N ALA A 170 14.17 -4.15 -14.84
CA ALA A 170 14.42 -4.79 -16.13
C ALA A 170 13.18 -5.46 -16.73
N SER A 171 12.21 -5.88 -15.90
CA SER A 171 10.98 -6.53 -16.38
C SER A 171 10.02 -5.56 -17.06
N SER A 172 10.04 -4.29 -16.67
CA SER A 172 9.13 -3.25 -17.19
C SER A 172 9.84 -2.21 -18.06
N GLY A 173 11.17 -2.10 -17.97
CA GLY A 173 11.94 -1.03 -18.62
C GLY A 173 11.69 0.35 -18.03
N LEU A 174 11.00 0.43 -16.88
CA LEU A 174 10.62 1.68 -16.21
C LEU A 174 11.33 1.81 -14.86
N PRO A 175 11.53 3.04 -14.34
CA PRO A 175 11.99 3.21 -12.97
C PRO A 175 10.98 2.60 -12.00
N ARG A 176 11.43 2.23 -10.80
CA ARG A 176 10.55 1.82 -9.71
C ARG A 176 9.87 3.07 -9.12
N GLY A 177 9.51 3.08 -7.83
CA GLY A 177 8.80 4.21 -7.26
C GLY A 177 8.15 3.93 -5.92
N PHE A 178 7.15 4.73 -5.58
CA PHE A 178 6.36 4.56 -4.38
C PHE A 178 4.87 4.66 -4.68
N ILE A 179 4.06 4.15 -3.77
CA ILE A 179 2.61 4.07 -3.90
C ILE A 179 2.01 4.48 -2.56
N SER A 180 1.17 5.51 -2.57
CA SER A 180 0.33 5.85 -1.42
C SER A 180 -0.95 5.01 -1.48
N LEU A 181 -1.25 4.30 -0.40
CA LEU A 181 -2.43 3.47 -0.23
C LEU A 181 -3.35 4.05 0.86
N ARG A 182 -4.63 4.20 0.51
CA ARG A 182 -5.71 4.58 1.43
C ARG A 182 -6.98 3.80 1.08
N ILE A 183 -7.91 3.67 2.01
CA ILE A 183 -9.24 3.11 1.71
C ILE A 183 -9.91 3.97 0.65
N ASP A 184 -10.48 3.35 -0.38
CA ASP A 184 -11.29 4.06 -1.37
C ASP A 184 -12.68 4.35 -0.80
N THR A 185 -12.90 5.59 -0.33
CA THR A 185 -14.20 6.01 0.20
C THR A 185 -15.21 6.33 -0.89
N SER A 186 -14.85 6.30 -2.17
CA SER A 186 -15.75 6.72 -3.25
C SER A 186 -17.05 5.89 -3.32
N ALA A 187 -17.00 4.62 -2.93
CA ALA A 187 -18.18 3.76 -2.84
C ALA A 187 -19.08 4.16 -1.65
N ASP A 188 -18.49 4.46 -0.50
CA ASP A 188 -19.21 4.91 0.70
C ASP A 188 -19.81 6.30 0.50
N ASP A 189 -19.07 7.20 -0.16
CA ASP A 189 -19.53 8.54 -0.52
C ASP A 189 -20.70 8.47 -1.52
N ALA A 190 -20.66 7.54 -2.47
CA ALA A 190 -21.77 7.30 -3.41
C ALA A 190 -23.02 6.74 -2.70
N ILE A 191 -22.85 5.80 -1.76
CA ILE A 191 -23.95 5.23 -0.96
C ILE A 191 -24.54 6.29 -0.02
N ALA A 192 -23.71 7.11 0.62
CA ALA A 192 -24.14 8.20 1.48
C ALA A 192 -24.88 9.27 0.68
N ALA A 193 -24.38 9.66 -0.50
CA ALA A 193 -25.05 10.59 -1.40
C ALA A 193 -26.41 10.06 -1.89
N ALA A 194 -26.50 8.77 -2.24
CA ALA A 194 -27.75 8.12 -2.64
C ALA A 194 -28.75 7.98 -1.48
N SER A 195 -28.27 7.78 -0.25
CA SER A 195 -29.12 7.72 0.95
C SER A 195 -29.68 9.09 1.32
N LEU A 196 -28.86 10.14 1.19
CA LEU A 196 -29.29 11.53 1.41
C LEU A 196 -30.32 11.99 0.38
N SER A 197 -30.16 11.63 -0.90
CA SER A 197 -31.13 11.99 -1.94
C SER A 197 -32.50 11.32 -1.71
N ASN A 198 -32.53 10.07 -1.24
CA ASN A 198 -33.77 9.37 -0.89
C ASN A 198 -34.49 9.99 0.33
N ILE A 199 -33.76 10.54 1.30
CA ILE A 199 -34.33 11.27 2.45
C ILE A 199 -34.93 12.61 2.02
N VAL A 200 -34.29 13.33 1.09
CA VAL A 200 -34.80 14.60 0.56
C VAL A 200 -36.08 14.40 -0.28
N ILE A 201 -36.18 13.28 -1.01
CA ILE A 201 -37.39 12.94 -1.76
C ILE A 201 -38.57 12.58 -0.84
N SER A 202 -38.35 11.87 0.29
CA SER A 202 -39.45 11.51 1.19
C SER A 202 -40.01 12.72 1.97
N THR A 203 -39.18 13.71 2.29
CA THR A 203 -39.56 14.91 3.05
C THR A 203 -40.31 15.96 2.20
N THR A 204 -40.26 15.87 0.87
CA THR A 204 -40.96 16.79 -0.04
C THR A 204 -42.37 16.32 -0.43
N SER A 205 -42.78 15.11 -0.03
CA SER A 205 -44.09 14.53 -0.39
C SER A 205 -45.21 14.80 0.63
N SER A 206 -44.93 15.35 1.82
CA SER A 206 -45.97 15.64 2.83
C SER A 206 -46.39 17.13 2.88
N ARG A 207 -46.98 17.66 1.81
CA ARG A 207 -47.79 18.89 1.92
C ARG A 207 -49.00 18.84 0.99
N ALA A 208 -50.16 19.11 1.60
CA ALA A 208 -51.51 19.22 1.05
C ALA A 208 -52.20 17.86 0.78
N THR A 209 -53.28 17.51 1.48
CA THR A 209 -54.56 18.23 1.41
C THR A 209 -55.38 17.97 2.67
N ILE A 210 -55.71 19.02 3.43
CA ILE A 210 -56.79 19.02 4.43
C ILE A 210 -57.94 19.80 3.79
N ARG A 211 -59.07 19.12 3.56
CA ARG A 211 -60.38 19.72 3.30
C ARG A 211 -61.21 19.60 4.57
#